data_AF-A0A8T6N8F9-F1
#
_entry.id   AF-A0A8T6N8F9-F1
#
_cell.length_a   1.000
_cell.length_b   1.000
_cell.length_c   1.000
_cell.angle_alpha   90.00
_cell.angle_beta   90.00
_cell.angle_gamma   90.00
#
_symmetry.space_group_name_H-M   'P 1'
#
loop_
_entity.id
_entity.type
_entity.pdbx_description
1 polymer ?
#
loop_
_entity_poly.entity_id
_entity_poly.type
_entity_poly.pdbx_seq_one_letter_code
_entity_poly.pdbx_strand_id
1 'polypeptide(L)'
;IPITYLAVEELSFLSDLLEYGGDSSDIVRSIGYSLTILLTVLVVGMSFLGGLGKRRLRVGSGILVIILSAVSTLSRFQEWSGDRREMQEVYDYRESWIDFLSAPHNHMAIEFNLLVLIIGMMIIRR
;
A
#
# COMPACT_ATOMS: atom_id res chain seq x y z
N ILE A 1 -4.28 -9.60 12.36
CA ILE A 1 -3.03 -10.33 12.11
C ILE A 1 -2.53 -10.26 10.64
N PRO A 2 -3.34 -9.98 9.58
CA PRO A 2 -2.78 -9.86 8.22
C PRO A 2 -1.95 -8.58 7.99
N ILE A 3 -2.32 -7.47 8.64
CA ILE A 3 -1.65 -6.16 8.45
C ILE A 3 -0.20 -6.17 8.95
N THR A 4 0.05 -6.80 10.09
CA THR A 4 1.39 -6.91 10.67
C THR A 4 2.30 -7.82 9.86
N TYR A 5 1.74 -8.86 9.24
CA TYR A 5 2.48 -9.74 8.35
C TYR A 5 2.88 -8.98 7.07
N LEU A 6 1.94 -8.30 6.42
CA LEU A 6 2.17 -7.48 5.23
C LEU A 6 3.22 -6.37 5.50
N ALA A 7 3.15 -5.76 6.69
CA ALA A 7 4.11 -4.73 7.11
C ALA A 7 5.54 -5.25 7.22
N VAL A 8 5.71 -6.45 7.80
CA VAL A 8 7.04 -7.05 7.99
C VAL A 8 7.59 -7.52 6.65
N GLU A 9 6.76 -8.12 5.80
CA GLU A 9 7.14 -8.56 4.45
C GLU A 9 7.65 -7.38 3.61
N GLU A 10 6.92 -6.27 3.59
CA GLU A 10 7.31 -5.06 2.84
C GLU A 10 8.59 -4.42 3.41
N LEU A 11 8.77 -4.44 4.74
CA LEU A 11 9.98 -3.92 5.38
C LEU A 11 11.21 -4.78 5.07
N SER A 12 11.04 -6.11 5.03
CA SER A 12 12.10 -7.04 4.65
C SER A 12 12.48 -6.88 3.19
N PHE A 13 11.48 -6.73 2.31
CA PHE A 13 11.72 -6.49 0.89
C PHE A 13 12.48 -5.18 0.65
N LEU A 14 12.12 -4.11 1.37
CA LEU A 14 12.87 -2.86 1.38
C LEU A 14 14.33 -3.02 1.79
N SER A 15 14.55 -3.77 2.87
CA SER A 15 15.90 -4.02 3.40
C SER A 15 16.74 -4.74 2.36
N ASP A 16 16.20 -5.78 1.74
CA ASP A 16 16.89 -6.55 0.71
C ASP A 16 17.19 -5.71 -0.53
N LEU A 17 16.27 -4.84 -0.95
CA LEU A 17 16.44 -3.90 -2.07
C LEU A 17 17.55 -2.86 -1.81
N LEU A 18 17.62 -2.35 -0.58
CA LEU A 18 18.67 -1.42 -0.14
C LEU A 18 20.04 -2.09 -0.02
N GLU A 19 20.07 -3.36 0.38
CA GLU A 19 21.30 -4.13 0.56
C GLU A 19 21.89 -4.62 -0.77
N TYR A 20 21.04 -5.11 -1.68
CA TYR A 20 21.48 -5.69 -2.97
C TYR A 20 21.43 -4.71 -4.15
N GLY A 21 20.96 -3.48 -3.95
CA GLY A 21 20.93 -2.46 -4.99
C GLY A 21 19.93 -2.78 -6.11
N GLY A 22 18.66 -2.99 -5.74
CA GLY A 22 17.59 -3.18 -6.72
C GLY A 22 17.26 -1.90 -7.49
N ASP A 23 16.40 -2.00 -8.51
CA ASP A 23 16.10 -0.88 -9.39
C ASP A 23 15.56 0.32 -8.60
N SER A 24 15.97 1.52 -9.00
CA SER A 24 15.61 2.77 -8.29
C SER A 24 14.09 2.97 -8.26
N SER A 25 13.37 2.44 -9.25
CA SER A 25 11.91 2.52 -9.29
C SER A 25 11.23 1.60 -8.28
N ASP A 26 11.81 0.42 -8.01
CA ASP A 26 11.30 -0.55 -7.03
C ASP A 26 11.56 -0.07 -5.60
N ILE A 27 12.74 0.52 -5.35
CA ILE A 27 13.09 1.12 -4.05
C ILE A 27 12.08 2.21 -3.68
N VAL A 28 11.77 3.12 -4.60
CA VAL A 28 10.84 4.24 -4.34
C VAL A 28 9.43 3.74 -4.06
N ARG A 29 8.97 2.70 -4.77
CA ARG A 29 7.63 2.11 -4.58
C ARG A 29 7.52 1.42 -3.23
N SER A 30 8.50 0.60 -2.88
CA SER A 30 8.50 -0.12 -1.62
C SER A 30 8.62 0.81 -0.40
N ILE A 31 9.32 1.95 -0.54
CA ILE A 31 9.32 3.02 0.47
C ILE A 31 7.91 3.58 0.62
N GLY A 32 7.22 3.84 -0.50
CA GLY A 32 5.84 4.30 -0.52
C GLY A 32 4.87 3.33 0.18
N TYR A 33 5.01 2.04 -0.07
CA TYR A 33 4.19 1.00 0.56
C TYR A 33 4.42 0.93 2.07
N SER A 34 5.69 0.84 2.51
CA SER A 34 6.04 0.82 3.93
C SER A 34 5.59 2.08 4.67
N LEU A 35 5.76 3.25 4.04
CA LEU A 35 5.33 4.52 4.60
C LEU A 35 3.80 4.59 4.74
N THR A 36 3.07 4.06 3.76
CA THR A 36 1.60 3.99 3.80
C THR A 36 1.13 3.15 4.98
N ILE A 37 1.77 1.99 5.23
CA ILE A 37 1.45 1.12 6.35
C ILE A 37 1.74 1.83 7.68
N LEU A 38 2.95 2.39 7.85
CA LEU A 38 3.36 3.10 9.05
C LEU A 38 2.44 4.27 9.38
N LEU A 39 2.14 5.11 8.39
CA LEU A 39 1.28 6.27 8.57
C LEU A 39 -0.17 5.86 8.88
N THR A 40 -0.67 4.78 8.28
CA THR A 40 -2.00 4.26 8.61
C THR A 40 -2.05 3.80 10.06
N VAL A 41 -1.08 3.00 10.51
CA VAL A 41 -1.00 2.53 11.91
C VAL A 41 -0.89 3.72 12.87
N LEU A 42 -0.06 4.70 12.54
CA LEU A 42 0.12 5.91 13.35
C LEU A 42 -1.17 6.74 13.44
N VAL A 43 -1.85 6.98 12.32
CA VAL A 43 -3.10 7.75 12.27
C VAL A 43 -4.24 7.04 13.00
N VAL A 44 -4.34 5.72 12.84
CA VAL A 44 -5.30 4.88 13.60
C VAL A 44 -5.00 4.93 15.09
N GLY A 45 -3.73 4.75 15.48
CA GLY A 45 -3.29 4.79 16.87
C GLY A 45 -3.59 6.15 17.52
N MET A 46 -3.26 7.25 16.84
CA MET A 46 -3.56 8.61 17.33
C MET A 46 -5.07 8.90 17.38
N SER A 47 -5.86 8.35 16.45
CA SER A 47 -7.32 8.46 16.45
C SER A 47 -7.94 7.75 17.65
N PHE A 48 -7.42 6.57 18.03
CA PHE A 48 -7.86 5.82 19.20
C PHE A 48 -7.47 6.48 20.53
N LEU A 49 -6.24 6.99 20.62
CA LEU A 49 -5.72 7.65 21.83
C LEU A 49 -6.30 9.05 22.07
N GLY A 50 -7.20 9.54 21.21
CA GLY A 50 -7.76 10.89 21.31
C GLY A 50 -6.77 12.01 20.96
N GLY A 51 -5.58 11.66 20.42
CA GLY A 51 -4.54 12.61 20.02
C GLY A 51 -4.96 13.53 18.87
N LEU A 52 -5.95 13.11 18.07
CA LEU A 52 -6.57 13.93 17.02
C LEU A 52 -7.67 14.85 17.57
N GLY A 53 -7.34 15.62 18.62
CA GLY A 53 -8.28 16.52 19.30
C GLY A 53 -8.72 17.74 18.46
N LYS A 54 -7.90 18.18 17.50
CA LYS A 54 -8.23 19.31 16.60
C LYS A 54 -8.88 18.81 15.31
N ARG A 55 -10.06 19.33 14.98
CA ARG A 55 -10.83 18.99 13.75
C ARG A 55 -9.98 19.07 12.47
N ARG A 56 -9.13 20.09 12.32
CA ARG A 56 -8.24 20.21 11.14
C ARG A 56 -7.22 19.08 11.04
N LEU A 57 -6.60 18.69 12.16
CA LEU A 57 -5.61 17.60 12.18
C LEU A 57 -6.27 16.25 11.87
N ARG A 58 -7.48 16.02 12.41
CA ARG A 58 -8.26 14.82 12.13
C ARG A 58 -8.61 14.69 10.65
N VAL A 59 -9.24 15.72 10.08
CA VAL A 59 -9.60 15.73 8.66
C VAL A 59 -8.37 15.63 7.76
N GLY A 60 -7.30 16.37 8.08
CA GLY A 60 -6.04 16.31 7.33
C GLY A 60 -5.40 14.91 7.36
N SER A 61 -5.36 14.26 8.52
CA SER A 61 -4.82 12.90 8.66
C SER A 61 -5.64 11.87 7.89
N GLY A 62 -6.98 11.98 7.90
CA GLY A 62 -7.84 11.08 7.14
C GLY A 62 -7.68 11.25 5.63
N ILE A 63 -7.58 12.49 5.14
CA ILE A 63 -7.33 12.77 3.71
C ILE A 63 -5.96 12.23 3.29
N LEU A 64 -4.93 12.43 4.10
CA LEU A 64 -3.58 11.97 3.83
C LEU A 64 -3.54 10.44 3.69
N VAL A 65 -4.22 9.72 4.59
CA VAL A 65 -4.32 8.25 4.54
C VAL A 65 -5.08 7.77 3.29
N ILE A 66 -6.14 8.47 2.88
CA ILE A 66 -6.87 8.16 1.64
C ILE A 66 -5.97 8.35 0.41
N ILE A 67 -5.22 9.45 0.34
CA ILE A 67 -4.29 9.73 -0.77
C ILE A 67 -3.21 8.65 -0.83
N LEU A 68 -2.62 8.27 0.31
CA LEU A 68 -1.58 7.22 0.35
C LEU A 68 -2.12 5.86 -0.09
N SER A 69 -3.34 5.49 0.33
CA SER A 69 -4.00 4.26 -0.14
C SER A 69 -4.24 4.29 -1.66
N ALA A 70 -4.70 5.42 -2.20
CA ALA A 70 -4.91 5.57 -3.65
C ALA A 70 -3.59 5.47 -4.43
N VAL A 71 -2.53 6.14 -3.95
CA VAL A 71 -1.19 6.09 -4.57
C VAL A 71 -0.63 4.67 -4.50
N SER A 72 -0.71 4.00 -3.34
CA SER A 72 -0.25 2.61 -3.18
C SER A 72 -0.98 1.66 -4.12
N THR A 73 -2.30 1.83 -4.29
CA THR A 73 -3.10 1.00 -5.20
C THR A 73 -2.70 1.24 -6.66
N LEU A 74 -2.51 2.50 -7.05
CA LEU A 74 -2.08 2.88 -8.40
C LEU A 74 -0.69 2.33 -8.74
N SER A 75 0.26 2.39 -7.81
CA SER A 75 1.61 1.85 -8.01
C SER A 75 1.60 0.34 -8.26
N ARG A 76 0.76 -0.41 -7.53
CA ARG A 76 0.61 -1.88 -7.73
C ARG A 76 -0.03 -2.21 -9.07
N PHE A 77 -0.97 -1.39 -9.55
CA PHE A 77 -1.51 -1.53 -10.90
C PHE A 77 -0.47 -1.25 -11.98
N GLN A 78 0.40 -0.26 -11.77
CA GLN A 78 1.48 0.06 -12.72
C GLN A 78 2.51 -1.06 -12.80
N GLU A 79 2.91 -1.62 -11.65
CA GLU A 79 3.81 -2.78 -11.52
C GLU A 79 3.29 -3.96 -12.33
N TRP A 80 2.05 -4.38 -12.07
CA TRP A 80 1.45 -5.45 -12.84
C TRP A 80 1.29 -5.11 -14.32
N SER A 81 0.96 -3.87 -14.69
CA SER A 81 0.89 -3.51 -16.11
C SER A 81 2.25 -3.58 -16.82
N GLY A 82 3.34 -3.37 -16.08
CA GLY A 82 4.72 -3.54 -16.54
C GLY A 82 5.07 -5.02 -16.69
N ASP A 83 4.87 -5.80 -15.62
CA ASP A 83 5.12 -7.25 -15.61
C ASP A 83 4.32 -7.96 -16.69
N ARG A 84 3.05 -7.58 -16.89
CA ARG A 84 2.18 -8.16 -17.92
C ARG A 84 2.69 -7.87 -19.33
N ARG A 85 3.28 -6.68 -19.55
CA ARG A 85 3.90 -6.34 -20.85
C ARG A 85 5.16 -7.15 -21.06
N GLU A 86 6.00 -7.27 -20.04
CA GLU A 86 7.24 -8.04 -20.11
C GLU A 86 6.96 -9.55 -20.30
N MET A 87 5.98 -10.11 -19.59
CA MET A 87 5.57 -11.51 -19.76
C MET A 87 4.86 -11.78 -21.10
N GLN A 88 4.10 -10.81 -21.61
CA GLN A 88 3.49 -10.91 -22.93
C GLN A 88 4.55 -10.82 -24.05
N GLU A 89 5.60 -10.00 -23.88
CA GLU A 89 6.68 -9.87 -24.85
C GLU A 89 7.68 -11.04 -24.80
N VAL A 90 7.97 -11.59 -23.62
CA VAL A 90 9.02 -12.63 -23.45
C VAL A 90 8.46 -14.06 -23.46
N TYR A 91 7.25 -14.28 -22.93
CA TYR A 91 6.72 -15.63 -22.68
C TYR A 91 5.40 -15.96 -23.42
N ASP A 92 4.88 -15.02 -24.23
CA ASP A 92 3.56 -15.13 -24.93
C ASP A 92 2.41 -15.54 -23.98
N TYR A 93 2.55 -15.16 -22.70
CA TYR A 93 1.62 -15.52 -21.65
C TYR A 93 0.63 -14.37 -21.44
N ARG A 94 -0.67 -14.60 -21.67
CA ARG A 94 -1.72 -13.61 -21.37
C ARG A 94 -2.20 -13.79 -19.94
N GLU A 95 -1.54 -13.13 -18.99
CA GLU A 95 -2.07 -13.05 -17.64
C GLU A 95 -3.41 -12.31 -17.63
N SER A 96 -4.45 -12.91 -17.05
CA SER A 96 -5.77 -12.29 -16.97
C SER A 96 -5.85 -11.32 -15.77
N TRP A 97 -6.83 -10.41 -15.77
CA TRP A 97 -7.08 -9.56 -14.58
C TRP A 97 -7.51 -10.39 -13.35
N ILE A 98 -8.01 -11.60 -13.59
CA ILE A 98 -8.41 -12.55 -12.55
C ILE A 98 -7.17 -13.11 -11.86
N ASP A 99 -6.10 -13.38 -12.63
CA ASP A 99 -4.82 -13.85 -12.07
C ASP A 99 -4.20 -12.79 -11.16
N PHE A 100 -4.23 -11.52 -11.57
CA PHE A 100 -3.78 -10.39 -10.74
C PHE A 100 -4.53 -10.28 -9.41
N LEU A 101 -5.86 -10.39 -9.44
CA LEU A 101 -6.70 -10.30 -8.23
C LEU A 101 -6.57 -11.55 -7.36
N SER A 102 -6.22 -12.70 -7.94
CA SER A 102 -6.04 -13.97 -7.23
C SER A 102 -4.62 -14.16 -6.67
N ALA A 103 -3.64 -13.41 -7.18
CA ALA A 103 -2.26 -13.45 -6.70
C ALA A 103 -2.24 -13.07 -5.21
N PRO A 104 -1.72 -13.93 -4.31
CA PRO A 104 -1.86 -13.76 -2.86
C PRO A 104 -1.38 -12.40 -2.36
N HIS A 105 -0.26 -11.92 -2.90
CA HIS A 105 0.35 -10.65 -2.53
C HIS A 105 -0.51 -9.45 -2.96
N ASN A 106 -1.05 -9.48 -4.18
CA ASN A 106 -1.92 -8.41 -4.70
C ASN A 106 -3.28 -8.39 -4.02
N HIS A 107 -3.86 -9.57 -3.78
CA HIS A 107 -5.12 -9.72 -3.06
C HIS A 107 -5.04 -9.09 -1.66
N MET A 108 -4.03 -9.46 -0.86
CA MET A 108 -3.86 -8.94 0.50
C MET A 108 -3.63 -7.42 0.52
N ALA A 109 -2.90 -6.89 -0.46
CA ALA A 109 -2.67 -5.45 -0.54
C ALA A 109 -3.90 -4.65 -0.93
N ILE A 110 -4.75 -5.18 -1.82
CA ILE A 110 -6.02 -4.54 -2.19
C ILE A 110 -6.97 -4.52 -0.99
N GLU A 111 -7.07 -5.64 -0.26
CA GLU A 111 -7.83 -5.69 1.00
C GLU A 111 -7.32 -4.67 2.02
N PHE A 112 -6.00 -4.56 2.17
CA PHE A 112 -5.39 -3.58 3.05
C PHE A 112 -5.73 -2.14 2.64
N ASN A 113 -5.54 -1.78 1.37
CA ASN A 113 -5.80 -0.44 0.87
C ASN A 113 -7.29 -0.05 0.97
N LEU A 114 -8.20 -1.01 0.76
CA LEU A 114 -9.63 -0.81 0.97
C LEU A 114 -9.95 -0.53 2.44
N LEU A 115 -9.33 -1.28 3.36
CA LEU A 115 -9.50 -1.09 4.79
C LEU A 115 -8.92 0.26 5.25
N VAL A 116 -7.78 0.66 4.72
CA VAL A 116 -7.16 1.99 4.91
C VAL A 116 -8.09 3.11 4.44
N LEU A 117 -8.74 2.93 3.28
CA LEU A 117 -9.72 3.89 2.74
C LEU A 117 -10.92 4.04 3.68
N ILE A 118 -11.50 2.94 4.14
CA ILE A 118 -12.63 2.92 5.08
C ILE A 118 -12.26 3.63 6.38
N ILE A 119 -11.08 3.31 6.94
CA ILE A 119 -10.55 3.97 8.13
C ILE A 119 -10.39 5.48 7.92
N GLY A 120 -9.81 5.90 6.80
CA GLY A 120 -9.67 7.32 6.46
C GLY A 120 -11.02 8.04 6.44
N MET A 121 -12.03 7.45 5.80
CA MET A 121 -13.39 7.98 5.79
C MET A 121 -14.02 8.05 7.19
N MET A 122 -13.83 7.02 8.02
CA MET A 122 -14.33 7.00 9.39
C MET A 122 -13.69 8.10 10.26
N ILE A 123 -12.39 8.34 10.10
CA ILE A 123 -11.67 9.39 10.83
C ILE A 123 -12.16 10.78 10.45
N ILE A 124 -12.43 11.03 9.16
CA ILE A 124 -12.96 12.32 8.67
C ILE A 124 -14.36 12.60 9.23
N ARG A 125 -15.20 11.55 9.33
CA ARG A 125 -16.61 11.68 9.75
C ARG A 125 -16.79 11.87 11.25
N ARG A 126 -15.80 11.45 12.06
CA ARG A 126 -15.81 11.50 13.53
C ARG A 126 -15.50 12.90 14.07
#